data_AF-A0A2R6IWG0-F1
#
_entry.id   AF-A0A2R6IWG0-F1
#
_cell.length_a   1.000
_cell.length_b   1.000
_cell.length_c   1.000
_cell.angle_alpha   90.00
_cell.angle_beta   90.00
_cell.angle_gamma   90.00
#
_symmetry.space_group_name_H-M   'P 1'
#
loop_
_entity.id
_entity.type
_entity.pdbx_description
1 polymer ?
#
loop_
_entity_poly.entity_id
_entity_poly.type
_entity_poly.pdbx_seq_one_letter_code
_entity_poly.pdbx_strand_id
1 'polypeptide(L)'
;MVVGGTSNWGAYGVAAVLALLTETPEALHAPEEESRMLEHANLEGSNDGIHARPVPMVDGTSEATNRGVVAILNDIVGTGLTTLDRPF
;
A
#
# COMPACT_ATOMS: atom_id res chain seq x y z
N MET A 1 11.32 13.37 5.59
CA MET A 1 9.90 13.77 5.43
C MET A 1 9.42 13.20 4.11
N VAL A 2 8.25 12.55 4.08
CA VAL A 2 7.63 11.99 2.88
C VAL A 2 6.23 12.60 2.74
N VAL A 3 5.90 13.07 1.55
CA VAL A 3 4.57 13.64 1.23
C VAL A 3 3.91 12.70 0.24
N GLY A 4 2.64 12.36 0.48
CA GLY A 4 1.84 11.48 -0.38
C GLY A 4 0.40 11.96 -0.45
N GLY A 5 -0.38 11.41 -1.39
CA GLY A 5 -1.82 11.73 -1.53
C GLY A 5 -2.63 11.40 -0.27
N THR A 6 -2.17 10.39 0.49
CA THR A 6 -2.51 10.14 1.89
C THR A 6 -1.23 9.72 2.62
N SER A 7 -1.21 9.90 3.94
CA SER A 7 -0.07 9.50 4.78
C SER A 7 0.22 8.00 4.69
N ASN A 8 -0.81 7.17 4.49
CA ASN A 8 -0.69 5.73 4.29
C ASN A 8 0.18 5.42 3.06
N TRP A 9 -0.14 5.99 1.90
CA TRP A 9 0.62 5.75 0.67
C TRP A 9 2.06 6.24 0.77
N GLY A 10 2.29 7.35 1.50
CA GLY A 10 3.64 7.80 1.82
C GLY A 10 4.43 6.76 2.62
N ALA A 11 3.82 6.17 3.65
CA ALA A 11 4.42 5.09 4.43
C ALA A 11 4.64 3.82 3.59
N TYR A 12 3.70 3.46 2.73
CA TYR A 12 3.80 2.29 1.85
C TYR A 12 4.94 2.45 0.83
N GLY A 13 5.12 3.67 0.29
CA GLY A 13 6.27 3.98 -0.57
C GLY A 13 7.60 3.83 0.16
N VAL A 14 7.69 4.23 1.43
CA VAL A 14 8.89 3.97 2.25
C VAL A 14 9.11 2.47 2.45
N ALA A 15 8.05 1.71 2.77
CA ALA A 15 8.14 0.26 2.91
C ALA A 15 8.60 -0.42 1.61
N ALA A 16 8.11 0.01 0.45
CA ALA A 16 8.53 -0.50 -0.86
C ALA A 16 10.03 -0.23 -1.13
N VAL A 17 10.53 0.96 -0.80
CA VAL A 17 11.96 1.27 -0.94
C VAL A 17 12.80 0.42 0.00
N LEU A 18 12.36 0.21 1.24
CA LEU A 18 13.06 -0.68 2.16
C LEU A 18 13.08 -2.12 1.65
N ALA A 19 11.94 -2.63 1.15
CA ALA A 19 11.84 -3.95 0.54
C ALA A 19 12.83 -4.15 -0.61
N LEU A 20 13.03 -3.11 -1.45
CA LEU A 20 14.06 -3.11 -2.50
C LEU A 20 15.48 -3.13 -1.93
N LEU A 21 15.79 -2.22 -0.99
CA LEU A 21 17.14 -2.07 -0.45
C LEU A 21 17.61 -3.27 0.38
N THR A 22 16.68 -4.00 0.98
CA THR A 22 16.97 -5.20 1.76
C THR A 22 16.74 -6.49 0.99
N GLU A 23 16.33 -6.41 -0.29
CA GLU A 23 15.95 -7.57 -1.12
C GLU A 23 14.90 -8.46 -0.43
N THR A 24 13.96 -7.84 0.28
CA THR A 24 12.93 -8.49 1.11
C THR A 24 11.54 -8.05 0.65
N PRO A 25 11.04 -8.56 -0.50
CA PRO A 25 9.77 -8.10 -1.08
C PRO A 25 8.57 -8.24 -0.13
N GLU A 26 8.57 -9.26 0.73
CA GLU A 26 7.55 -9.53 1.73
C GLU A 26 7.45 -8.49 2.86
N ALA A 27 8.41 -7.54 2.93
CA ALA A 27 8.32 -6.41 3.85
C ALA A 27 7.24 -5.39 3.43
N LEU A 28 6.80 -5.44 2.16
CA LEU A 28 5.63 -4.71 1.67
C LEU A 28 4.39 -5.62 1.75
N HIS A 29 3.33 -5.12 2.37
CA HIS A 29 2.09 -5.86 2.49
C HIS A 29 1.38 -6.05 1.13
N ALA A 30 0.56 -7.09 1.04
CA ALA A 30 -0.24 -7.42 -0.14
C ALA A 30 -1.55 -6.61 -0.21
N PRO A 31 -2.17 -6.45 -1.39
CA PRO A 31 -3.47 -5.78 -1.53
C PRO A 31 -4.58 -6.39 -0.66
N GLU A 32 -4.54 -7.70 -0.40
CA GLU A 32 -5.49 -8.39 0.47
C GLU A 32 -5.27 -8.06 1.95
N GLU A 33 -4.04 -7.74 2.33
CA GLU A 33 -3.71 -7.28 3.68
C GLU A 33 -4.21 -5.86 3.92
N GLU A 34 -4.16 -4.99 2.90
CA GLU A 34 -4.76 -3.66 2.95
C GLU A 34 -6.28 -3.74 3.19
N SER A 35 -6.99 -4.60 2.45
CA SER A 35 -8.42 -4.85 2.68
C SER A 35 -8.72 -5.29 4.12
N ARG A 36 -7.98 -6.29 4.62
CA ARG A 36 -8.17 -6.79 5.99
C ARG A 36 -7.89 -5.71 7.02
N MET A 37 -6.82 -4.93 6.84
CA MET A 37 -6.47 -3.84 7.75
C MET A 37 -7.57 -2.78 7.79
N LEU A 38 -8.09 -2.36 6.64
CA LEU A 38 -9.18 -1.37 6.57
C LEU A 38 -10.49 -1.90 7.15
N GLU A 39 -10.82 -3.17 6.90
CA GLU A 39 -11.99 -3.82 7.50
C GLU A 39 -11.89 -3.82 9.03
N HIS A 40 -10.75 -4.24 9.57
CA HIS A 40 -10.52 -4.22 11.02
C HIS A 40 -10.56 -2.81 11.61
N ALA A 41 -9.89 -1.84 10.98
CA ALA A 41 -9.91 -0.45 11.44
C ALA A 41 -11.35 0.11 11.50
N ASN A 42 -12.16 -0.18 10.47
CA ASN A 42 -13.56 0.21 10.39
C ASN A 42 -14.42 -0.49 11.47
N LEU A 43 -14.23 -1.79 11.70
CA LEU A 43 -14.94 -2.55 12.74
C LEU A 43 -14.64 -2.03 14.15
N GLU A 44 -13.42 -1.54 14.39
CA GLU A 44 -13.01 -0.89 15.65
C GLU A 44 -13.48 0.57 15.76
N GLY A 45 -14.22 1.09 14.77
CA GLY A 45 -14.82 2.42 14.80
C GLY A 45 -13.90 3.54 14.31
N SER A 46 -12.85 3.23 13.57
CA SER A 46 -12.03 4.25 12.90
C SER A 46 -12.87 4.97 11.85
N ASN A 47 -12.84 6.30 11.87
CA ASN A 47 -13.57 7.13 10.91
C ASN A 47 -12.69 7.50 9.72
N ASP A 48 -13.27 7.50 8.52
CA ASP A 48 -12.67 8.20 7.39
C ASP A 48 -12.70 9.72 7.65
N GLY A 49 -11.57 10.40 7.40
CA GLY A 49 -11.40 11.82 7.72
C GLY A 49 -12.26 12.78 6.88
N ILE A 50 -12.71 12.36 5.70
CA ILE A 50 -13.53 13.18 4.80
C ILE A 50 -15.03 12.95 5.06
N HIS A 51 -15.42 11.70 5.30
CA HIS A 51 -16.82 11.33 5.52
C HIS A 51 -17.26 11.40 6.99
N ALA A 52 -16.30 11.56 7.92
CA ALA A 52 -16.54 11.66 9.36
C ALA A 52 -17.40 10.52 9.95
N ARG A 53 -17.25 9.31 9.39
CA ARG A 53 -17.98 8.11 9.81
C ARG A 53 -17.14 6.85 9.57
N PRO A 54 -17.47 5.72 10.22
CA PRO A 54 -16.83 4.46 9.93
C PRO A 54 -17.25 3.97 8.55
N VAL A 55 -16.32 4.08 7.60
CA VAL A 55 -16.40 3.46 6.29
C VAL A 55 -15.04 2.89 5.91
N PRO A 56 -14.98 1.83 5.08
CA PRO A 56 -13.73 1.28 4.55
C PRO A 56 -13.16 2.19 3.45
N MET A 57 -12.80 3.42 3.83
CA MET A 57 -12.21 4.45 2.98
C MET A 57 -11.09 5.16 3.74
N VAL A 58 -10.13 5.70 3.00
CA VAL A 58 -9.02 6.48 3.55
C VAL A 58 -8.96 7.83 2.84
N ASP A 59 -9.11 8.91 3.59
CA ASP A 59 -9.14 10.28 3.07
C ASP A 59 -10.10 10.45 1.87
N GLY A 60 -11.25 9.77 1.92
CA GLY A 60 -12.25 9.76 0.87
C GLY A 60 -11.95 8.87 -0.33
N THR A 61 -10.83 8.14 -0.34
CA THR A 61 -10.48 7.16 -1.38
C THR A 61 -11.04 5.78 -1.06
N SER A 62 -11.51 5.07 -2.09
CA SER A 62 -12.12 3.74 -1.90
C SER A 62 -11.10 2.68 -1.51
N GLU A 63 -11.54 1.62 -0.84
CA GLU A 63 -10.71 0.43 -0.59
C GLU A 63 -10.04 -0.08 -1.88
N ALA A 64 -10.79 -0.17 -2.99
CA ALA A 64 -10.26 -0.62 -4.28
C ALA A 64 -9.10 0.26 -4.79
N THR A 65 -9.17 1.58 -4.55
CA THR A 65 -8.09 2.51 -4.87
C THR A 65 -6.85 2.22 -4.02
N ASN A 66 -7.02 2.05 -2.71
CA ASN A 66 -5.92 1.75 -1.79
C ASN A 66 -5.23 0.43 -2.14
N ARG A 67 -5.99 -0.64 -2.38
CA ARG A 67 -5.48 -1.92 -2.89
C ARG A 67 -4.71 -1.77 -4.20
N GLY A 68 -5.21 -0.95 -5.12
CA GLY A 68 -4.55 -0.68 -6.40
C GLY A 68 -3.18 -0.04 -6.23
N VAL A 69 -3.06 0.94 -5.31
CA VAL A 69 -1.77 1.56 -4.99
C VAL A 69 -0.78 0.52 -4.43
N VAL A 70 -1.23 -0.33 -3.51
CA VAL A 70 -0.40 -1.41 -2.94
C VAL A 70 0.02 -2.42 -4.01
N ALA A 71 -0.88 -2.79 -4.92
CA ALA A 71 -0.57 -3.69 -6.04
C ALA A 71 0.52 -3.10 -6.95
N ILE A 72 0.40 -1.83 -7.32
CA ILE A 72 1.40 -1.13 -8.13
C ILE A 72 2.77 -1.12 -7.43
N LEU A 73 2.80 -0.87 -6.11
CA LEU A 73 4.05 -0.88 -5.35
C LEU A 73 4.67 -2.28 -5.29
N ASN A 74 3.87 -3.33 -5.12
CA ASN A 74 4.34 -4.72 -5.19
C ASN A 74 4.95 -5.05 -6.56
N ASP A 75 4.30 -4.64 -7.65
CA ASP A 75 4.83 -4.83 -9.00
C ASP A 75 6.15 -4.08 -9.22
N ILE A 76 6.27 -2.85 -8.71
CA ILE A 76 7.51 -2.06 -8.74
C ILE A 76 8.64 -2.79 -8.00
N VAL A 77 8.37 -3.29 -6.78
CA VAL A 77 9.36 -4.02 -5.98
C VAL A 77 9.78 -5.31 -6.69
N GLY A 78 8.82 -6.13 -7.11
CA GLY A 78 9.09 -7.40 -7.78
C GLY A 78 9.86 -7.23 -9.10
N THR A 79 9.48 -6.22 -9.90
CA THR A 79 10.21 -5.89 -11.14
C THR A 79 11.62 -5.41 -10.84
N GLY A 80 11.79 -4.57 -9.81
CA GLY A 80 13.08 -4.00 -9.42
C GLY A 80 14.10 -5.03 -8.92
N LEU A 81 13.63 -6.13 -8.31
CA LEU A 81 14.48 -7.23 -7.85
C LEU A 81 14.75 -8.29 -8.93
N THR A 82 14.02 -8.25 -10.06
CA THR A 82 14.18 -9.24 -11.12
C THR A 82 15.38 -8.89 -12.01
N THR A 83 16.38 -9.77 -12.05
CA THR A 83 17.47 -9.68 -13.05
C THR A 83 17.06 -10.40 -14.32
N LEU A 84 16.99 -9.68 -15.45
CA LEU A 84 16.67 -10.26 -16.75
C LEU A 84 17.96 -10.40 -17.58
N ASP A 85 18.39 -11.64 -17.81
CA ASP A 85 19.36 -11.94 -18.86
C ASP A 85 18.59 -12.18 -20.17
N ARG A 86 18.67 -11.21 -21.09
CA ARG A 86 17.97 -11.27 -22.38
C ARG A 86 18.99 -11.53 -23.49
N PRO A 87 18.93 -12.68 -24.20
CA PRO A 87 19.93 -13.07 -25.19
C PRO A 87 19.71 -12.44 -26.58
N PHE A 88 19.09 -11.26 -26.66
CA PHE A 88 18.80 -10.58 -27.94
C PHE A 88 19.25 -9.13 -27.93
#